data_AF-N8YDA4-F1
#
_entry.id   AF-N8YDA4-F1
#
_cell.length_a   1.000
_cell.length_b   1.000
_cell.length_c   1.000
_cell.angle_alpha   90.00
_cell.angle_beta   90.00
_cell.angle_gamma   90.00
#
_symmetry.space_group_name_H-M   'P 1'
#
loop_
_entity.id
_entity.type
_entity.pdbx_description
1 polymer ?
#
loop_
_entity_poly.entity_id
_entity_poly.type
_entity_poly.pdbx_seq_one_letter_code
_entity_poly.pdbx_strand_id
1 'polypeptide(L)'
;MDKETLKEIVTGLITYGWMIALAMLGGLVAFIRRLNQSKEPKPLKEIFMRLFGELIVSAFAGIITVLLCIYWDMPLVLIGVLAGMAGHLGGKAIDTFVLIWKAVISGGKLP
;
A
#
# COMPACT_ATOMS: atom_id res chain seq x y z
N MET A 1 -19.45 -6.29 -25.78
CA MET A 1 -19.57 -5.88 -24.36
C MET A 1 -20.78 -5.00 -24.26
N ASP A 2 -21.81 -5.44 -23.55
CA ASP A 2 -23.04 -4.67 -23.34
C ASP A 2 -22.83 -3.56 -22.29
N LYS A 3 -23.82 -2.65 -22.18
CA LYS A 3 -23.73 -1.48 -21.29
C LYS A 3 -23.69 -1.84 -19.81
N GLU A 4 -24.28 -2.96 -19.40
CA GLU A 4 -24.29 -3.39 -17.99
C GLU A 4 -22.91 -3.94 -17.60
N THR A 5 -22.32 -4.79 -18.43
CA THR A 5 -20.94 -5.27 -18.23
C THR A 5 -19.95 -4.11 -18.12
N LEU A 6 -20.09 -3.07 -18.95
CA LEU A 6 -19.24 -1.88 -18.88
C LEU A 6 -19.41 -1.14 -17.54
N LYS A 7 -20.65 -1.00 -17.06
CA LYS A 7 -20.98 -0.29 -15.82
C LYS A 7 -20.42 -1.03 -14.59
N GLU A 8 -20.48 -2.35 -14.58
CA GLU A 8 -19.91 -3.18 -13.51
C GLU A 8 -18.40 -3.04 -13.44
N ILE A 9 -17.71 -3.15 -14.59
CA ILE A 9 -16.25 -2.98 -14.66
C ILE A 9 -15.84 -1.59 -14.17
N VAL A 10 -16.52 -0.54 -14.66
CA VAL A 10 -16.23 0.84 -14.25
C VAL A 10 -16.45 1.02 -12.75
N THR A 11 -17.52 0.45 -12.20
CA THR A 11 -17.81 0.53 -10.77
C THR A 11 -16.72 -0.17 -9.96
N GLY A 12 -16.30 -1.37 -10.36
CA GLY A 12 -15.21 -2.10 -9.69
C GLY A 12 -13.88 -1.35 -9.75
N LEU A 13 -13.52 -0.81 -10.93
CA LEU A 13 -12.30 -0.02 -11.11
C LEU A 13 -12.30 1.25 -10.26
N ILE A 14 -13.43 1.94 -10.16
CA ILE A 14 -13.54 3.10 -9.27
C ILE A 14 -13.39 2.63 -7.83
N THR A 15 -14.23 1.69 -7.38
CA THR A 15 -14.31 1.21 -6.00
C THR A 15 -12.97 0.74 -5.44
N TYR A 16 -12.16 0.01 -6.23
CA TYR A 16 -10.86 -0.46 -5.76
C TYR A 16 -9.69 0.44 -6.19
N GLY A 17 -9.84 1.16 -7.31
CA GLY A 17 -8.79 2.03 -7.84
C GLY A 17 -8.44 3.19 -6.93
N TRP A 18 -9.43 3.81 -6.28
CA TRP A 18 -9.14 4.90 -5.32
C TRP A 18 -8.38 4.40 -4.09
N MET A 19 -8.58 3.14 -3.67
CA MET A 19 -7.84 2.56 -2.55
C MET A 19 -6.36 2.35 -2.88
N ILE A 20 -6.07 1.89 -4.10
CA ILE A 20 -4.70 1.76 -4.61
C ILE A 20 -4.06 3.16 -4.72
N ALA A 21 -4.81 4.15 -5.21
CA ALA A 21 -4.34 5.53 -5.27
C ALA A 21 -4.01 6.07 -3.86
N LEU A 22 -4.85 5.81 -2.85
CA LEU A 22 -4.56 6.17 -1.47
C LEU A 22 -3.32 5.47 -0.91
N ALA A 23 -3.12 4.20 -1.22
CA ALA A 23 -1.90 3.48 -0.82
C ALA A 23 -0.64 4.11 -1.42
N MET A 24 -0.68 4.44 -2.72
CA MET A 24 0.41 5.16 -3.39
C MET A 24 0.64 6.55 -2.79
N LEU A 25 -0.43 7.29 -2.45
CA LEU A 25 -0.33 8.59 -1.78
C LEU A 25 0.28 8.47 -0.39
N GLY A 26 -0.06 7.44 0.39
CA GLY A 26 0.58 7.14 1.67
C GLY A 26 2.10 6.97 1.51
N GLY A 27 2.50 6.20 0.50
CA GLY A 27 3.89 6.01 0.09
C GLY A 27 4.60 7.31 -0.32
N LEU A 28 3.91 8.15 -1.10
CA LEU A 28 4.40 9.47 -1.49
C LEU A 28 4.64 10.36 -0.27
N VAL A 29 3.72 10.38 0.71
CA VAL A 29 3.90 11.13 1.97
C VAL A 29 5.12 10.62 2.74
N ALA A 30 5.32 9.31 2.80
CA ALA A 30 6.50 8.72 3.44
C ALA A 30 7.79 9.13 2.71
N PHE A 31 7.80 9.07 1.38
CA PHE A 31 8.92 9.47 0.54
C PHE A 31 9.26 10.96 0.71
N ILE A 32 8.27 11.86 0.65
CA ILE A 32 8.47 13.31 0.86
C ILE A 32 9.09 13.56 2.23
N ARG A 33 8.60 12.89 3.28
CA ARG A 33 9.16 13.00 4.62
C ARG A 33 10.62 12.56 4.68
N ARG A 34 10.98 11.43 4.04
CA ARG A 34 12.38 10.97 3.95
C ARG A 34 13.25 11.92 3.15
N LEU A 35 12.73 12.46 2.05
CA LEU A 35 13.44 13.40 1.18
C LEU A 35 13.76 14.70 1.93
N ASN A 36 12.79 15.25 2.66
CA ASN A 36 12.96 16.46 3.48
C ASN A 36 13.95 16.27 4.64
N GLN A 37 14.19 15.03 5.07
CA GLN A 37 15.16 14.69 6.11
C GLN A 37 16.56 14.38 5.55
N SER A 38 16.70 14.26 4.23
CA SER A 38 17.98 13.97 3.58
C SER A 38 18.90 15.19 3.65
N LYS A 39 20.12 15.00 4.18
CA LYS A 39 21.15 16.06 4.24
C LYS A 39 21.98 16.17 2.96
N GLU A 40 22.00 15.11 2.17
CA GLU A 40 22.79 15.05 0.94
C GLU A 40 21.89 15.26 -0.28
N PRO A 41 22.24 16.21 -1.18
CA PRO A 41 21.53 16.38 -2.44
C PRO A 41 21.80 15.18 -3.34
N LYS A 42 20.74 14.56 -3.86
CA LYS A 42 20.83 13.45 -4.81
C LYS A 42 20.50 13.91 -6.23
N PRO A 43 21.07 13.27 -7.26
CA PRO A 43 20.67 13.53 -8.64
C PRO A 43 19.17 13.29 -8.82
N LEU A 44 18.49 14.17 -9.58
CA LEU A 44 17.05 14.07 -9.84
C LEU A 44 16.63 12.70 -10.36
N LYS A 45 17.42 12.10 -11.26
CA LYS A 45 17.17 10.76 -11.81
C LYS A 45 17.05 9.69 -10.70
N GLU A 46 17.92 9.76 -9.70
CA GLU A 46 17.91 8.81 -8.59
C GLU A 46 16.69 9.02 -7.69
N ILE A 47 16.30 10.28 -7.45
CA ILE A 47 15.10 10.64 -6.67
C ILE A 47 13.85 10.06 -7.35
N PHE A 48 13.70 10.25 -8.67
CA PHE A 48 12.58 9.68 -9.42
C PHE A 48 12.56 8.15 -9.42
N MET A 49 13.71 7.51 -9.59
CA MET A 49 13.81 6.04 -9.55
C MET A 49 13.39 5.50 -8.17
N ARG A 50 13.84 6.17 -7.09
CA ARG A 50 13.47 5.82 -5.71
C ARG A 50 11.98 6.04 -5.45
N LEU A 51 11.43 7.16 -5.90
CA LEU A 51 10.00 7.44 -5.78
C LEU A 51 9.18 6.36 -6.48
N PHE A 52 9.52 6.01 -7.72
CA PHE A 52 8.81 4.99 -8.48
C PHE A 52 8.84 3.63 -7.77
N GLY A 53 10.01 3.22 -7.27
CA GLY A 53 10.14 2.01 -6.46
C GLY A 53 9.29 2.04 -5.20
N GLU A 54 9.28 3.18 -4.48
CA GLU A 54 8.49 3.33 -3.26
C GLU A 54 6.99 3.32 -3.54
N LEU A 55 6.54 3.92 -4.64
CA LEU A 55 5.14 3.86 -5.07
C LEU A 55 4.69 2.44 -5.43
N ILE A 56 5.53 1.64 -6.11
CA ILE A 56 5.22 0.24 -6.41
C ILE A 56 5.07 -0.57 -5.11
N VAL A 57 6.04 -0.44 -4.19
CA VAL A 57 6.00 -1.16 -2.91
C VAL A 57 4.79 -0.73 -2.08
N SER A 58 4.46 0.55 -2.10
CA SER A 58 3.31 1.11 -1.37
C SER A 58 1.98 0.62 -1.96
N ALA A 59 1.85 0.58 -3.29
CA ALA A 59 0.70 -0.01 -3.95
C ALA A 59 0.52 -1.48 -3.59
N PHE A 60 1.62 -2.26 -3.61
CA PHE A 60 1.60 -3.66 -3.23
C PHE A 60 1.14 -3.86 -1.78
N ALA A 61 1.72 -3.13 -0.82
CA ALA A 61 1.31 -3.18 0.59
C ALA A 61 -0.17 -2.80 0.78
N GLY A 62 -0.64 -1.78 0.05
CA GLY A 62 -2.03 -1.38 0.03
C GLY A 62 -2.96 -2.47 -0.51
N ILE A 63 -2.62 -3.09 -1.65
CA ILE A 63 -3.43 -4.16 -2.27
C ILE A 63 -3.58 -5.35 -1.32
N ILE A 64 -2.50 -5.81 -0.69
CA ILE A 64 -2.58 -6.90 0.30
C ILE A 64 -3.51 -6.53 1.45
N THR A 65 -3.44 -5.28 1.91
CA THR A 65 -4.33 -4.78 2.98
C THR A 65 -5.79 -4.73 2.53
N VAL A 66 -6.06 -4.26 1.31
CA VAL A 66 -7.41 -4.26 0.72
C VAL A 66 -7.98 -5.67 0.67
N LEU A 67 -7.22 -6.64 0.16
CA LEU A 67 -7.64 -8.04 0.07
C LEU A 67 -7.97 -8.64 1.43
N LEU A 68 -7.14 -8.37 2.45
CA LEU A 68 -7.39 -8.83 3.83
C LEU A 68 -8.65 -8.19 4.43
N CYS A 69 -8.85 -6.89 4.19
CA CYS A 69 -10.00 -6.18 4.72
C CYS A 69 -11.30 -6.64 4.04
N ILE A 70 -11.25 -6.95 2.73
CA ILE A 70 -12.37 -7.58 2.01
C ILE A 70 -12.68 -8.96 2.61
N TYR A 71 -11.65 -9.78 2.88
CA TYR A 71 -11.85 -11.09 3.51
C TYR A 71 -12.54 -11.00 4.88
N TRP A 72 -12.36 -9.89 5.60
CA TRP A 72 -13.01 -9.64 6.89
C TRP A 72 -14.28 -8.79 6.81
N ASP A 73 -14.87 -8.62 5.63
CA ASP A 73 -16.11 -7.85 5.42
C ASP A 73 -16.06 -6.43 6.03
N MET A 74 -14.89 -5.78 5.98
CA MET A 74 -14.72 -4.46 6.55
C MET A 74 -15.43 -3.37 5.73
N PRO A 75 -15.90 -2.27 6.36
CA PRO A 75 -16.54 -1.17 5.65
C PRO A 75 -15.59 -0.51 4.63
N LEU A 76 -16.09 -0.20 3.43
CA LEU A 76 -15.29 0.31 2.30
C LEU A 76 -14.40 1.52 2.64
N VAL A 77 -14.91 2.46 3.45
CA VAL A 77 -14.16 3.64 3.90
C VAL A 77 -12.96 3.23 4.75
N LEU A 78 -13.15 2.27 5.66
CA LEU A 78 -12.08 1.74 6.51
C LEU A 78 -11.02 1.02 5.68
N ILE A 79 -11.43 0.25 4.67
CA ILE A 79 -10.50 -0.41 3.74
C ILE A 79 -9.56 0.63 3.10
N GLY A 80 -10.10 1.73 2.58
CA GLY A 80 -9.29 2.78 1.98
C GLY A 80 -8.33 3.47 2.95
N VAL A 81 -8.76 3.73 4.18
CA VAL A 81 -7.91 4.28 5.25
C VAL A 81 -6.75 3.33 5.55
N LEU A 82 -7.04 2.05 5.76
CA LEU A 82 -6.03 1.03 6.05
C LEU A 82 -5.08 0.81 4.88
N ALA A 83 -5.58 0.83 3.64
CA ALA A 83 -4.75 0.77 2.44
C ALA A 83 -3.77 1.94 2.36
N GLY A 84 -4.22 3.16 2.65
CA GLY A 84 -3.38 4.36 2.74
C GLY A 84 -2.31 4.25 3.82
N MET A 85 -2.66 3.78 5.02
CA MET A 85 -1.72 3.57 6.12
C MET A 85 -0.68 2.49 5.79
N ALA A 86 -1.10 1.37 5.21
CA ALA A 86 -0.21 0.30 4.78
C ALA A 86 0.75 0.78 3.68
N GLY A 87 0.24 1.57 2.73
CA GLY A 87 1.06 2.23 1.72
C GLY A 87 2.10 3.19 2.33
N HIS A 88 1.73 3.94 3.37
CA HIS A 88 2.67 4.80 4.11
C HIS A 88 3.81 4.03 4.79
N LEU A 89 3.51 2.84 5.31
CA LEU A 89 4.53 1.94 5.84
C LEU A 89 5.41 1.34 4.74
N GLY A 90 4.84 1.09 3.56
CA GLY A 90 5.52 0.52 2.40
C GLY A 90 6.12 -0.85 2.72
N GLY A 91 7.41 -1.02 2.45
CA GLY A 91 8.12 -2.29 2.72
C GLY A 91 8.04 -2.74 4.18
N LYS A 92 7.96 -1.80 5.14
CA LYS A 92 7.84 -2.13 6.56
C LYS A 92 6.52 -2.82 6.91
N ALA A 93 5.46 -2.60 6.13
CA ALA A 93 4.21 -3.34 6.32
C ALA A 93 4.43 -4.83 6.05
N ILE A 94 5.14 -5.15 4.97
CA ILE A 94 5.48 -6.54 4.59
C ILE A 94 6.37 -7.17 5.66
N ASP A 95 7.38 -6.45 6.13
CA ASP A 95 8.25 -6.93 7.22
C ASP A 95 7.44 -7.28 8.48
N THR A 96 6.43 -6.46 8.80
CA THR A 96 5.51 -6.72 9.92
C THR A 96 4.72 -8.01 9.70
N PHE A 97 4.21 -8.24 8.48
CA PHE A 97 3.54 -9.52 8.16
C PHE A 97 4.48 -10.72 8.31
N VAL A 98 5.73 -10.61 7.85
CA VAL A 98 6.73 -11.66 7.99
C VAL A 98 7.03 -11.94 9.47
N LEU A 99 7.09 -10.91 10.32
CA LEU A 99 7.29 -11.06 11.75
C LEU A 99 6.12 -11.77 12.43
N ILE A 100 4.88 -11.38 12.11
CA ILE A 100 3.67 -12.05 12.61
C ILE A 100 3.69 -13.52 12.20
N TRP A 101 3.98 -13.81 10.93
CA TRP A 101 4.06 -15.17 10.41
C TRP A 101 5.10 -16.01 11.13
N LYS A 102 6.31 -15.45 11.35
CA LYS A 102 7.37 -16.12 12.12
C LYS A 102 6.93 -16.41 13.54
N ALA A 103 6.29 -15.46 14.22
CA ALA A 103 5.79 -15.63 15.58
C ALA A 103 4.72 -16.73 15.67
N VAL A 104 3.83 -16.81 14.68
CA VAL A 104 2.81 -17.88 14.59
C VAL A 104 3.47 -19.24 14.42
N ILE A 105 4.44 -19.37 13.50
CA ILE A 105 5.13 -20.65 13.25
C ILE A 105 6.01 -21.07 14.44
N SER A 106 6.67 -20.13 15.11
CA SER A 106 7.55 -20.44 16.24
C SER A 106 6.81 -20.67 17.56
N GLY A 107 5.48 -20.61 17.58
CA GLY A 107 4.69 -20.74 18.80
C GLY A 107 4.94 -19.60 19.79
N GLY A 108 5.18 -18.38 19.30
CA GLY A 108 5.42 -17.19 20.12
C GLY A 108 6.88 -16.99 20.57
N LYS A 109 7.83 -17.85 20.16
CA LYS A 109 9.25 -17.66 20.43
C LYS A 109 9.87 -16.80 19.32
N LEU A 110 9.88 -15.48 19.49
CA LEU A 110 10.63 -14.58 18.62
C LEU A 110 12.12 -14.62 19.03
N PRO A 111 13.07 -14.77 18.09
CA PRO A 111 14.48 -14.51 18.36
C PRO A 111 14.75 -13.01 18.58
#